data_AF-A0A2P8A419-F1
#
_entry.id   AF-A0A2P8A419-F1
#
_cell.length_a   1.000
_cell.length_b   1.000
_cell.length_c   1.000
_cell.angle_alpha   90.00
_cell.angle_beta   90.00
_cell.angle_gamma   90.00
#
_symmetry.space_group_name_H-M   'P 1'
#
loop_
_entity.id
_entity.type
_entity.pdbx_description
1 polymer ?
#
loop_
_entity_poly.entity_id
_entity_poly.type
_entity_poly.pdbx_seq_one_letter_code
_entity_poly.pdbx_strand_id
1 'polypeptide(L)'
;MGNYTDDPKWADIAPFPQDDGGPNPLAAISYTEGYAEAMSYLRAVMAANELSERALELTEDIIGMNPAHYTVWLYRSRILTSLSYPLGAEVQWLNAVALRHQKNYQIWHHRQYLLDLIGSPAGEIAFVNRMLQGDAKNYHVWSYRQWLVRRFGLWEGKQGNGRRELAEEAREVEEEDDGEEGEALGLVAGSEGEVAEETSELEETAIFIHEDVRNNSAWNHRFFIVNGNEESEGVKDAGVYERELAFAEEAIRKAPQNQSPWSYLRGTVGRAKGKEGLQELRGFCEEFVDLRGEGTVRSSHALDLLAEIWGMEDKKEEARTAYGLLASRYDPIRTNYWNYLKAKLGTETVAAAA
;
A
#
# COMPACT_ATOMS: atom_id res chain seq x y z
N MET A 1 0.25 42.96 7.17
CA MET A 1 1.28 42.70 8.19
C MET A 1 1.82 41.33 7.84
N GLY A 2 3.11 41.26 7.52
CA GLY A 2 3.77 40.04 7.06
C GLY A 2 4.07 39.13 8.24
N ASN A 3 3.86 37.83 8.08
CA ASN A 3 4.09 36.86 9.16
C ASN A 3 5.58 36.73 9.51
N TYR A 4 6.46 37.08 8.57
CA TYR A 4 7.91 36.92 8.71
C TYR A 4 8.62 38.28 8.74
N THR A 5 8.25 39.21 7.87
CA THR A 5 8.90 40.52 7.76
C THR A 5 8.73 41.38 9.01
N ASP A 6 7.59 41.25 9.69
CA ASP A 6 7.31 42.00 10.91
C ASP A 6 7.72 41.23 12.19
N ASP A 7 8.25 40.01 12.08
CA ASP A 7 8.72 39.21 13.22
C ASP A 7 10.21 39.48 13.50
N PRO A 8 10.57 39.98 14.71
CA PRO A 8 11.96 40.21 15.10
C PRO A 8 12.87 38.97 14.97
N LYS A 9 12.32 37.75 15.01
CA LYS A 9 13.06 36.50 14.80
C LYS A 9 13.68 36.40 13.40
N TRP A 10 13.23 37.20 12.43
CA TRP A 10 13.68 37.15 11.03
C TRP A 10 14.45 38.40 10.60
N ALA A 11 14.70 39.35 11.50
CA ALA A 11 15.30 40.64 11.19
C ALA A 11 16.76 40.57 10.69
N ASP A 12 17.46 39.47 10.95
CA ASP A 12 18.86 39.23 10.54
C ASP A 12 18.99 38.66 9.12
N ILE A 13 17.89 38.28 8.47
CA ILE A 13 17.91 37.70 7.12
C ILE A 13 16.98 38.44 6.17
N ALA A 14 17.50 38.83 5.00
CA ALA A 14 16.69 39.47 3.98
C ALA A 14 15.94 38.42 3.14
N PRO A 15 14.63 38.62 2.84
CA PRO A 15 13.88 37.70 2.00
C PRO A 15 14.46 37.63 0.58
N PHE A 16 14.54 36.43 0.02
CA PHE A 16 15.00 36.22 -1.35
C PHE A 16 13.79 35.95 -2.27
N PRO A 17 13.35 36.92 -3.10
CA PRO A 17 12.20 36.73 -3.99
C PRO A 17 12.47 35.67 -5.07
N GLN A 18 11.39 35.15 -5.66
CA GLN A 18 11.47 34.19 -6.76
C GLN A 18 11.92 34.91 -8.03
N ASP A 19 12.83 34.28 -8.79
CA ASP A 19 13.21 34.73 -10.13
C ASP A 19 12.58 33.80 -11.18
N ASP A 20 11.53 34.28 -11.85
CA ASP A 20 10.82 33.54 -12.90
C ASP A 20 11.35 33.86 -14.32
N GLY A 21 12.56 34.39 -14.45
CA GLY A 21 13.21 34.58 -15.75
C GLY A 21 12.76 35.84 -16.51
N GLY A 22 12.31 36.88 -15.80
CA GLY A 22 12.02 38.20 -16.36
C GLY A 22 10.53 38.60 -16.34
N PRO A 23 10.12 39.60 -17.16
CA PRO A 23 8.82 40.25 -17.03
C PRO A 23 7.62 39.45 -17.57
N ASN A 24 7.85 38.41 -18.37
CA ASN A 24 6.79 37.61 -18.99
C ASN A 24 6.95 36.11 -18.67
N PRO A 25 6.88 35.72 -17.39
CA PRO A 25 7.03 34.32 -16.99
C PRO A 25 5.88 33.46 -17.51
N LEU A 26 6.20 32.25 -17.99
CA LEU A 26 5.20 31.28 -18.42
C LEU A 26 4.64 30.53 -17.21
N ALA A 27 3.32 30.35 -17.19
CA ALA A 27 2.61 29.64 -16.11
C ALA A 27 2.87 30.21 -14.70
N ALA A 28 3.13 31.52 -14.60
CA ALA A 28 3.30 32.18 -13.31
C ALA A 28 2.04 32.06 -12.46
N ILE A 29 2.22 31.59 -11.23
CA ILE A 29 1.15 31.44 -10.27
C ILE A 29 0.98 32.78 -9.55
N SER A 30 -0.24 33.29 -9.51
CA SER A 30 -0.57 34.46 -8.68
C SER A 30 -0.67 34.00 -7.22
N TYR A 31 0.47 33.99 -6.52
CA TYR A 31 0.54 33.58 -5.11
C TYR A 31 -0.17 34.56 -4.18
N THR A 32 -0.67 34.06 -3.05
CA THR A 32 -1.05 34.94 -1.94
C THR A 32 0.18 35.63 -1.37
N GLU A 33 0.00 36.81 -0.78
CA GLU A 33 1.11 37.56 -0.17
C GLU A 33 1.84 36.70 0.89
N GLY A 34 1.10 35.99 1.74
CA GLY A 34 1.69 35.12 2.77
C GLY A 34 2.52 33.96 2.20
N TYR A 35 2.06 33.29 1.15
CA TYR A 35 2.84 32.21 0.53
C TYR A 35 4.10 32.75 -0.16
N ALA A 36 3.97 33.88 -0.88
CA ALA A 36 5.10 34.53 -1.54
C ALA A 36 6.16 34.99 -0.53
N GLU A 37 5.73 35.56 0.60
CA GLU A 37 6.58 35.94 1.72
C GLU A 37 7.30 34.72 2.31
N ALA A 38 6.57 33.69 2.75
CA ALA A 38 7.16 32.48 3.35
C ALA A 38 8.19 31.82 2.42
N MET A 39 7.87 31.68 1.13
CA MET A 39 8.79 31.13 0.13
C MET A 39 10.03 32.00 -0.09
N SER A 40 9.94 33.32 0.12
CA SER A 40 11.09 34.21 0.01
C SER A 40 12.07 34.06 1.18
N TYR A 41 11.55 33.87 2.39
CA TYR A 41 12.36 33.52 3.54
C TYR A 41 12.95 32.11 3.43
N LEU A 42 12.18 31.15 2.90
CA LEU A 42 12.68 29.79 2.64
C LEU A 42 13.91 29.82 1.73
N ARG A 43 13.83 30.54 0.60
CA ARG A 43 14.97 30.69 -0.31
C ARG A 43 16.16 31.34 0.37
N ALA A 44 15.94 32.33 1.23
CA ALA A 44 17.01 33.00 1.97
C ALA A 44 17.72 32.05 2.95
N VAL A 45 16.98 31.34 3.82
CA VAL A 45 17.58 30.40 4.79
C VAL A 45 18.27 29.22 4.10
N MET A 46 17.70 28.73 2.99
CA MET A 46 18.33 27.69 2.20
C MET A 46 19.64 28.16 1.55
N ALA A 47 19.68 29.40 1.04
CA ALA A 47 20.89 30.00 0.46
C ALA A 47 21.98 30.21 1.52
N ALA A 48 21.60 30.53 2.75
CA ALA A 48 22.51 30.60 3.90
C ALA A 48 22.89 29.22 4.48
N ASN A 49 22.29 28.13 3.98
CA ASN A 49 22.39 26.78 4.54
C ASN A 49 22.10 26.74 6.05
N GLU A 50 21.14 27.55 6.50
CA GLU A 50 20.73 27.61 7.90
C GLU A 50 19.97 26.33 8.27
N LEU A 51 20.27 25.71 9.42
CA LEU A 51 19.57 24.54 9.93
C LEU A 51 19.15 24.81 11.38
N SER A 52 18.05 25.55 11.54
CA SER A 52 17.62 26.12 12.82
C SER A 52 16.16 25.75 13.16
N GLU A 53 15.76 25.98 14.41
CA GLU A 53 14.36 25.78 14.84
C GLU A 53 13.38 26.71 14.10
N ARG A 54 13.74 27.98 13.85
CA ARG A 54 12.90 28.89 13.08
C ARG A 54 12.73 28.44 11.62
N ALA A 55 13.77 27.84 11.03
CA ALA A 55 13.67 27.26 9.70
C ALA A 55 12.74 26.02 9.71
N LEU A 56 12.75 25.23 10.79
CA LEU A 56 11.82 24.11 10.97
C LEU A 56 10.36 24.59 11.04
N GLU A 57 10.08 25.62 11.84
CA GLU A 57 8.75 26.27 11.92
C GLU A 57 8.29 26.79 10.55
N LEU A 58 9.18 27.46 9.81
CA LEU A 58 8.90 27.92 8.45
C LEU A 58 8.55 26.77 7.49
N THR A 59 9.24 25.64 7.57
CA THR A 59 8.90 24.48 6.73
C THR A 59 7.51 23.93 7.03
N GLU A 60 7.07 23.97 8.28
CA GLU A 60 5.72 23.54 8.68
C GLU A 60 4.65 24.43 8.06
N ASP A 61 4.81 25.76 8.13
CA ASP A 61 3.88 26.72 7.53
C ASP A 61 3.74 26.51 6.01
N ILE A 62 4.89 26.37 5.32
CA ILE A 62 4.89 26.15 3.86
C ILE A 62 4.28 24.80 3.50
N ILE A 63 4.52 23.74 4.27
CA ILE A 63 3.86 22.44 4.06
C ILE A 63 2.35 22.55 4.28
N GLY A 64 1.90 23.37 5.25
CA GLY A 64 0.49 23.67 5.46
C GLY A 64 -0.19 24.34 4.26
N MET A 65 0.55 25.17 3.51
CA MET A 65 0.06 25.82 2.29
C MET A 65 0.23 24.97 1.03
N ASN A 66 1.34 24.23 0.90
CA ASN A 66 1.68 23.41 -0.25
C ASN A 66 2.42 22.13 0.18
N PRO A 67 1.68 21.07 0.57
CA PRO A 67 2.30 19.83 1.04
C PRO A 67 2.99 19.06 -0.09
N ALA A 68 2.82 19.44 -1.36
CA ALA A 68 3.47 18.78 -2.50
C ALA A 68 4.90 19.31 -2.77
N HIS A 69 5.35 20.34 -2.04
CA HIS A 69 6.64 20.97 -2.28
C HIS A 69 7.82 20.10 -1.78
N TYR A 70 8.27 19.15 -2.60
CA TYR A 70 9.30 18.17 -2.23
C TYR A 70 10.62 18.77 -1.72
N THR A 71 11.05 19.93 -2.23
CA THR A 71 12.25 20.62 -1.72
C THR A 71 12.14 21.00 -0.25
N VAL A 72 10.95 21.41 0.21
CA VAL A 72 10.70 21.79 1.61
C VAL A 72 10.78 20.56 2.50
N TRP A 73 10.23 19.43 2.07
CA TRP A 73 10.35 18.16 2.79
C TRP A 73 11.81 17.71 2.93
N LEU A 74 12.58 17.75 1.84
CA LEU A 74 14.01 17.41 1.88
C LEU A 74 14.78 18.32 2.85
N TYR A 75 14.50 19.62 2.82
CA TYR A 75 15.13 20.58 3.71
C TYR A 75 14.71 20.35 5.18
N ARG A 76 13.42 20.09 5.44
CA ARG A 76 12.90 19.71 6.75
C ARG A 76 13.63 18.50 7.32
N SER A 77 13.78 17.42 6.55
CA SER A 77 14.54 16.21 6.97
C SER A 77 15.98 16.53 7.39
N ARG A 78 16.66 17.42 6.66
CA ARG A 78 18.02 17.88 6.99
C ARG A 78 18.04 18.67 8.30
N ILE A 79 17.07 19.56 8.51
CA ILE A 79 16.95 20.34 9.75
C ILE A 79 16.72 19.41 10.94
N LEU A 80 15.76 18.48 10.84
CA LEU A 80 15.45 17.51 11.90
C LEU A 80 16.69 16.73 12.35
N THR A 81 17.48 16.23 11.39
CA THR A 81 18.73 15.51 11.67
C THR A 81 19.75 16.42 12.33
N SER A 82 19.96 17.63 11.80
CA SER A 82 20.95 18.58 12.32
C SER A 82 20.64 19.03 13.76
N LEU A 83 19.36 19.14 14.10
CA LEU A 83 18.91 19.55 15.43
C LEU A 83 18.80 18.38 16.41
N SER A 84 19.04 17.13 15.98
CA SER A 84 18.71 15.93 16.76
C SER A 84 17.27 15.98 17.28
N TYR A 85 16.34 16.41 16.42
CA TYR A 85 14.96 16.65 16.80
C TYR A 85 14.26 15.35 17.26
N PRO A 86 13.41 15.38 18.30
CA PRO A 86 12.68 14.20 18.76
C PRO A 86 11.76 13.63 17.65
N LEU A 87 12.18 12.56 16.99
CA LEU A 87 11.47 12.00 15.83
C LEU A 87 10.04 11.54 16.16
N GLY A 88 9.79 11.11 17.40
CA GLY A 88 8.43 10.80 17.86
C GLY A 88 7.48 11.99 17.83
N ALA A 89 7.97 13.21 18.12
CA ALA A 89 7.19 14.43 18.00
C ALA A 89 6.89 14.77 16.52
N GLU A 90 7.86 14.56 15.63
CA GLU A 90 7.67 14.74 14.19
C GLU A 90 6.65 13.75 13.62
N VAL A 91 6.65 12.48 14.06
CA VAL A 91 5.62 11.50 13.68
C VAL A 91 4.23 11.94 14.14
N GLN A 92 4.11 12.46 15.36
CA GLN A 92 2.83 12.97 15.88
C GLN A 92 2.32 14.17 15.05
N TRP A 93 3.20 15.09 14.70
CA TRP A 93 2.88 16.19 13.78
C TRP A 93 2.43 15.66 12.42
N LEU A 94 3.20 14.73 11.84
CA LEU A 94 2.92 14.16 10.52
C LEU A 94 1.58 13.41 10.49
N ASN A 95 1.15 12.79 11.59
CA ASN A 95 -0.16 12.16 11.69
C ASN A 95 -1.29 13.16 11.36
N ALA A 96 -1.21 14.38 11.90
CA ALA A 96 -2.20 15.41 11.65
C ALA A 96 -2.16 15.89 10.19
N VAL A 97 -0.95 16.07 9.63
CA VAL A 97 -0.76 16.48 8.23
C VAL A 97 -1.31 15.42 7.27
N ALA A 98 -1.02 14.14 7.51
CA ALA A 98 -1.48 13.02 6.69
C ALA A 98 -3.00 12.86 6.68
N LEU A 99 -3.66 13.04 7.84
CA LEU A 99 -5.13 12.98 7.93
C LEU A 99 -5.81 14.10 7.13
N ARG A 100 -5.18 15.29 7.05
CA ARG A 100 -5.66 16.43 6.25
C ARG A 100 -5.37 16.26 4.76
N HIS A 101 -4.23 15.66 4.41
CA HIS A 101 -3.72 15.58 3.04
C HIS A 101 -3.44 14.13 2.61
N GLN A 102 -4.50 13.33 2.50
CA GLN A 102 -4.40 11.86 2.36
C GLN A 102 -3.76 11.37 1.04
N LYS A 103 -3.71 12.21 0.00
CA LYS A 103 -3.23 11.87 -1.35
C LYS A 103 -2.00 12.70 -1.72
N ASN A 104 -0.91 12.48 -0.99
CA ASN A 104 0.33 13.23 -1.15
C ASN A 104 1.55 12.31 -1.01
N TYR A 105 2.41 12.27 -2.03
CA TYR A 105 3.59 11.39 -2.05
C TYR A 105 4.62 11.76 -0.99
N GLN A 106 4.84 13.05 -0.76
CA GLN A 106 5.91 13.55 0.11
C GLN A 106 5.65 13.17 1.57
N ILE A 107 4.41 13.21 2.02
CA ILE A 107 4.01 12.79 3.37
C ILE A 107 4.39 11.33 3.62
N TRP A 108 4.04 10.42 2.70
CA TRP A 108 4.30 9.00 2.87
C TRP A 108 5.80 8.67 2.77
N HIS A 109 6.52 9.34 1.86
CA HIS A 109 7.97 9.21 1.77
C HIS A 109 8.67 9.73 3.04
N HIS A 110 8.27 10.90 3.55
CA HIS A 110 8.81 11.45 4.79
C HIS A 110 8.53 10.52 5.97
N ARG A 111 7.34 9.91 6.01
CA ARG A 111 7.01 8.91 7.04
C ARG A 111 7.94 7.70 7.00
N GLN A 112 8.23 7.16 5.81
CA GLN A 112 9.19 6.06 5.64
C GLN A 112 10.58 6.46 6.17
N TYR A 113 11.07 7.64 5.78
CA TYR A 113 12.34 8.18 6.25
C TYR A 113 12.41 8.30 7.78
N LEU A 114 11.36 8.82 8.43
CA LEU A 114 11.33 8.94 9.89
C LEU A 114 11.39 7.56 10.56
N LEU A 115 10.65 6.58 10.06
CA LEU A 115 10.66 5.24 10.64
C LEU A 115 11.96 4.49 10.39
N ASP A 116 12.63 4.72 9.26
CA ASP A 116 13.96 4.17 9.02
C ASP A 116 14.97 4.69 10.04
N LEU A 117 14.88 5.97 10.44
CA LEU A 117 15.70 6.54 11.50
C LEU A 117 15.31 6.04 12.90
N ILE A 118 14.01 5.87 13.17
CA ILE A 118 13.51 5.39 14.47
C ILE A 118 13.82 3.90 14.67
N GLY A 119 13.82 3.10 13.60
CA GLY A 119 14.05 1.66 13.66
C GLY A 119 12.89 0.86 14.29
N SER A 120 11.69 1.43 14.39
CA SER A 120 10.54 0.78 15.05
C SER A 120 9.22 1.14 14.38
N PRO A 121 8.31 0.18 14.12
CA PRO A 121 6.97 0.42 13.55
C PRO A 121 5.92 0.74 14.63
N ALA A 122 6.32 1.10 15.85
CA ALA A 122 5.42 1.29 16.98
C ALA A 122 4.31 2.32 16.65
N GLY A 123 3.05 1.94 16.82
CA GLY A 123 1.88 2.77 16.55
C GLY A 123 1.47 2.88 15.07
N GLU A 124 2.27 2.36 14.13
CA GLU A 124 2.04 2.55 12.70
C GLU A 124 0.84 1.78 12.17
N ILE A 125 0.64 0.54 12.62
CA ILE A 125 -0.53 -0.28 12.22
C ILE A 125 -1.83 0.42 12.62
N ALA A 126 -1.91 0.94 13.85
CA ALA A 126 -3.07 1.68 14.33
C ALA A 126 -3.31 2.95 13.50
N PHE A 127 -2.26 3.68 13.13
CA PHE A 127 -2.38 4.88 12.29
C PHE A 127 -2.82 4.53 10.87
N VAL A 128 -2.24 3.51 10.25
CA VAL A 128 -2.62 3.02 8.91
C VAL A 128 -4.08 2.55 8.90
N ASN A 129 -4.51 1.81 9.91
CA ASN A 129 -5.91 1.39 10.05
C ASN A 129 -6.85 2.60 10.14
N ARG A 130 -6.50 3.63 10.92
CA ARG A 130 -7.26 4.89 10.97
C ARG A 130 -7.34 5.57 9.60
N MET A 131 -6.26 5.60 8.83
CA MET A 131 -6.26 6.16 7.48
C MET A 131 -7.18 5.38 6.52
N LEU A 132 -7.15 4.04 6.60
CA LEU A 132 -7.99 3.17 5.78
C LEU A 132 -9.47 3.18 6.19
N GLN A 133 -9.79 3.47 7.46
CA GLN A 133 -11.17 3.75 7.87
C GLN A 133 -11.73 5.01 7.19
N GLY A 134 -10.88 6.00 6.88
CA GLY A 134 -11.26 7.20 6.14
C GLY A 134 -11.36 6.99 4.62
N ASP A 135 -10.41 6.26 4.04
CA ASP A 135 -10.41 5.86 2.63
C ASP A 135 -9.80 4.45 2.47
N ALA A 136 -10.68 3.44 2.46
CA ALA A 136 -10.30 2.02 2.43
C ALA A 136 -9.58 1.60 1.13
N LYS A 137 -9.54 2.48 0.14
CA LYS A 137 -8.92 2.23 -1.18
C LYS A 137 -7.76 3.17 -1.47
N ASN A 138 -7.29 3.91 -0.46
CA ASN A 138 -6.16 4.83 -0.62
C ASN A 138 -4.88 4.08 -1.01
N TYR A 139 -4.42 4.31 -2.24
CA TYR A 139 -3.27 3.62 -2.81
C TYR A 139 -1.97 3.88 -2.06
N HIS A 140 -1.75 5.11 -1.58
CA HIS A 140 -0.54 5.44 -0.84
C HIS A 140 -0.48 4.71 0.49
N VAL A 141 -1.61 4.64 1.20
CA VAL A 141 -1.71 3.97 2.50
C VAL A 141 -1.45 2.47 2.34
N TRP A 142 -2.06 1.81 1.34
CA TRP A 142 -1.79 0.39 1.08
C TRP A 142 -0.36 0.13 0.64
N SER A 143 0.21 0.97 -0.21
CA SER A 143 1.61 0.85 -0.64
C SER A 143 2.57 1.02 0.54
N TYR A 144 2.29 1.98 1.41
CA TYR A 144 3.02 2.19 2.65
C TYR A 144 2.89 1.01 3.61
N ARG A 145 1.68 0.44 3.76
CA ARG A 145 1.44 -0.75 4.59
C ARG A 145 2.26 -1.95 4.10
N GLN A 146 2.35 -2.18 2.79
CA GLN A 146 3.22 -3.22 2.24
C GLN A 146 4.70 -2.97 2.51
N TRP A 147 5.15 -1.71 2.39
CA TRP A 147 6.52 -1.35 2.77
C TRP A 147 6.77 -1.60 4.27
N LEU A 148 5.83 -1.24 5.15
CA LEU A 148 5.94 -1.44 6.60
C LEU A 148 6.10 -2.93 6.93
N VAL A 149 5.28 -3.78 6.31
CA VAL A 149 5.36 -5.24 6.45
C VAL A 149 6.72 -5.77 6.02
N ARG A 150 7.22 -5.38 4.84
CA ARG A 150 8.54 -5.82 4.37
C ARG A 150 9.67 -5.30 5.25
N ARG A 151 9.63 -4.02 5.59
CA ARG A 151 10.72 -3.31 6.28
C ARG A 151 10.96 -3.82 7.69
N PHE A 152 9.88 -4.20 8.38
CA PHE A 152 9.89 -4.63 9.78
C PHE A 152 9.47 -6.09 9.99
N GLY A 153 9.30 -6.87 8.92
CA GLY A 153 8.98 -8.30 9.00
C GLY A 153 7.61 -8.62 9.62
N LEU A 154 6.57 -7.83 9.32
CA LEU A 154 5.24 -7.92 9.95
C LEU A 154 4.28 -8.87 9.20
N TRP A 155 4.75 -10.05 8.78
CA TRP A 155 4.02 -10.96 7.88
C TRP A 155 2.85 -11.70 8.55
N GLU A 156 3.14 -12.73 9.36
CA GLU A 156 2.12 -13.57 10.01
C GLU A 156 2.42 -13.82 11.51
N GLY A 157 3.52 -13.26 12.04
CA GLY A 157 3.92 -13.41 13.44
C GLY A 157 3.69 -12.14 14.26
N LYS A 158 3.24 -12.31 15.51
CA LYS A 158 3.31 -11.28 16.56
C LYS A 158 4.74 -10.72 16.57
N GLN A 159 4.90 -9.51 16.06
CA GLN A 159 6.16 -8.78 15.87
C GLN A 159 7.39 -9.66 15.51
N GLY A 160 7.66 -9.81 14.22
CA GLY A 160 8.99 -10.01 13.62
C GLY A 160 10.01 -10.81 14.45
N ASN A 161 10.21 -12.07 14.08
CA ASN A 161 11.31 -12.91 14.56
C ASN A 161 12.71 -12.32 14.28
N GLY A 162 12.81 -11.25 13.48
CA GLY A 162 14.05 -10.51 13.19
C GLY A 162 14.61 -9.69 14.36
N ARG A 163 13.97 -9.68 15.53
CA ARG A 163 14.54 -9.09 16.75
C ARG A 163 15.46 -10.06 17.51
N ARG A 164 15.44 -11.37 17.24
CA ARG A 164 16.28 -12.31 17.99
C ARG A 164 17.73 -12.30 17.52
N GLU A 165 17.98 -12.23 16.22
CA GLU A 165 19.35 -12.28 15.68
C GLU A 165 20.12 -10.97 15.92
N LEU A 166 19.47 -9.80 15.75
CA LEU A 166 20.13 -8.51 16.01
C LEU A 166 20.31 -8.20 17.50
N ALA A 167 19.47 -8.77 18.38
CA ALA A 167 19.64 -8.62 19.84
C ALA A 167 20.61 -9.66 20.42
N GLU A 168 20.79 -10.82 19.78
CA GLU A 168 21.84 -11.78 20.14
C GLU A 168 23.22 -11.28 19.70
N GLU A 169 23.37 -10.68 18.51
CA GLU A 169 24.63 -10.01 18.11
C GLU A 169 24.95 -8.79 18.99
N ALA A 170 23.96 -8.02 19.44
CA ALA A 170 24.19 -6.91 20.37
C ALA A 170 24.55 -7.39 21.80
N ARG A 171 24.03 -8.55 22.23
CA ARG A 171 24.38 -9.16 23.53
C ARG A 171 25.76 -9.80 23.54
N GLU A 172 26.22 -10.35 22.42
CA GLU A 172 27.60 -10.85 22.31
C GLU A 172 28.63 -9.71 22.32
N VAL A 173 28.23 -8.48 21.98
CA VAL A 173 29.09 -7.28 22.08
C VAL A 173 29.06 -6.65 23.48
N GLU A 174 27.95 -6.76 24.22
CA GLU A 174 27.84 -6.23 25.60
C GLU A 174 28.47 -7.13 26.67
N GLU A 175 28.74 -8.42 26.39
CA GLU A 175 29.48 -9.29 27.32
C GLU A 175 31.02 -9.05 27.32
N GLU A 176 31.54 -8.11 26.52
CA GLU A 176 32.95 -7.72 26.52
C GLU A 176 33.27 -6.37 27.22
N ASP A 177 32.29 -5.62 27.73
CA ASP A 177 32.54 -4.33 28.40
C ASP A 177 32.18 -4.36 29.89
N ASP A 178 33.16 -4.79 30.69
CA ASP A 178 33.17 -4.68 32.14
C ASP A 178 33.28 -3.19 32.56
N GLY A 179 32.16 -2.59 32.96
CA GLY A 179 32.13 -1.56 34.01
C GLY A 179 31.62 -0.17 33.63
N GLU A 180 30.41 0.17 34.12
CA GLU A 180 30.16 1.24 35.10
C GLU A 180 28.64 1.47 35.27
N GLU A 181 28.19 1.51 36.52
CA GLU A 181 26.78 1.70 36.91
C GLU A 181 26.29 3.13 36.61
N GLY A 182 25.10 3.26 35.99
CA GLY A 182 24.47 4.56 35.73
C GLY A 182 22.94 4.50 35.57
N GLU A 183 22.23 4.74 36.67
CA GLU A 183 20.87 5.29 36.85
C GLU A 183 19.76 4.99 35.80
N ALA A 184 18.87 4.06 36.16
CA ALA A 184 17.59 3.84 35.49
C ALA A 184 16.54 4.91 35.88
N LEU A 185 16.17 5.77 34.93
CA LEU A 185 15.01 6.66 35.05
C LEU A 185 13.72 5.89 34.71
N GLY A 186 12.88 5.70 35.74
CA GLY A 186 11.58 5.04 35.65
C GLY A 186 10.56 5.83 34.84
N LEU A 187 10.08 5.24 33.75
CA LEU A 187 8.89 5.66 33.02
C LEU A 187 7.64 5.14 33.74
N VAL A 188 6.80 6.09 34.15
CA VAL A 188 5.51 5.86 34.80
C VAL A 188 4.55 5.19 33.83
N ALA A 189 4.13 3.97 34.19
CA ALA A 189 3.05 3.24 33.54
C ALA A 189 1.72 3.99 33.72
N GLY A 190 1.08 4.36 32.61
CA GLY A 190 -0.23 4.97 32.56
C GLY A 190 -1.28 3.99 32.02
N SER A 191 -2.24 3.65 32.89
CA SER A 191 -3.59 3.13 32.67
C SER A 191 -3.80 1.89 31.77
N GLU A 192 -4.25 0.82 32.42
CA GLU A 192 -4.93 -0.35 31.86
C GLU A 192 -6.05 0.04 30.89
N GLY A 193 -5.73 0.07 29.60
CA GLY A 193 -6.70 -0.10 28.51
C GLY A 193 -6.58 -1.54 28.01
N GLU A 194 -7.71 -2.18 27.73
CA GLU A 194 -7.80 -3.52 27.14
C GLU A 194 -6.66 -3.77 26.15
N VAL A 195 -5.80 -4.74 26.46
CA VAL A 195 -4.79 -5.21 25.52
C VAL A 195 -5.56 -5.84 24.37
N ALA A 196 -5.80 -5.06 23.31
CA ALA A 196 -6.36 -5.56 22.08
C ALA A 196 -5.55 -6.80 21.68
N GLU A 197 -6.24 -7.92 21.54
CA GLU A 197 -5.63 -9.18 21.13
C GLU A 197 -4.85 -8.91 19.83
N GLU A 198 -3.52 -9.07 19.86
CA GLU A 198 -2.67 -8.78 18.70
C GLU A 198 -3.08 -9.70 17.54
N THR A 199 -3.87 -9.15 16.62
CA THR A 199 -4.28 -9.77 15.36
C THR A 199 -3.09 -9.79 14.40
N SER A 200 -2.94 -10.90 13.68
CA SER A 200 -1.99 -10.98 12.58
C SER A 200 -2.40 -10.05 11.44
N GLU A 201 -1.43 -9.63 10.61
CA GLU A 201 -1.70 -8.81 9.44
C GLU A 201 -2.65 -9.52 8.44
N LEU A 202 -2.64 -10.86 8.41
CA LEU A 202 -3.57 -11.67 7.62
C LEU A 202 -5.02 -11.56 8.14
N GLU A 203 -5.21 -11.58 9.46
CA GLU A 203 -6.52 -11.42 10.11
C GLU A 203 -7.06 -10.00 9.93
N GLU A 204 -6.21 -8.99 10.13
CA GLU A 204 -6.56 -7.58 9.86
C GLU A 204 -7.02 -7.39 8.41
N THR A 205 -6.30 -7.99 7.46
CA THR A 205 -6.68 -7.92 6.05
C THR A 205 -8.02 -8.62 5.78
N ALA A 206 -8.30 -9.73 6.48
CA ALA A 206 -9.59 -10.41 6.38
C ALA A 206 -10.75 -9.52 6.86
N ILE A 207 -10.55 -8.71 7.91
CA ILE A 207 -11.55 -7.75 8.39
C ILE A 207 -11.95 -6.78 7.26
N PHE A 208 -10.99 -6.16 6.57
CA PHE A 208 -11.28 -5.25 5.46
C PHE A 208 -12.07 -5.92 4.32
N ILE A 209 -11.78 -7.20 4.05
CA ILE A 209 -12.50 -7.97 3.02
C ILE A 209 -13.90 -8.35 3.50
N HIS A 210 -14.09 -8.64 4.79
CA HIS A 210 -15.41 -8.93 5.34
C HIS A 210 -16.31 -7.70 5.36
N GLU A 211 -15.75 -6.51 5.64
CA GLU A 211 -16.46 -5.23 5.59
C GLU A 211 -16.85 -4.83 4.16
N ASP A 212 -15.92 -4.92 3.19
CA ASP A 212 -16.19 -4.73 1.77
C ASP A 212 -15.51 -5.83 0.94
N VAL A 213 -16.27 -6.87 0.60
CA VAL A 213 -15.79 -7.99 -0.23
C VAL A 213 -15.33 -7.51 -1.62
N ARG A 214 -15.73 -6.32 -2.08
CA ARG A 214 -15.32 -5.70 -3.35
C ARG A 214 -14.08 -4.81 -3.21
N ASN A 215 -13.47 -4.72 -2.02
CA ASN A 215 -12.25 -3.97 -1.82
C ASN A 215 -11.04 -4.70 -2.43
N ASN A 216 -10.78 -4.43 -3.72
CA ASN A 216 -9.66 -5.03 -4.44
C ASN A 216 -8.29 -4.69 -3.82
N SER A 217 -8.14 -3.56 -3.12
CA SER A 217 -6.90 -3.22 -2.44
C SER A 217 -6.61 -4.18 -1.28
N ALA A 218 -7.65 -4.57 -0.53
CA ALA A 218 -7.53 -5.57 0.54
C ALA A 218 -7.24 -6.97 -0.03
N TRP A 219 -7.90 -7.37 -1.12
CA TRP A 219 -7.57 -8.63 -1.82
C TRP A 219 -6.13 -8.67 -2.35
N ASN A 220 -5.67 -7.56 -2.93
CA ASN A 220 -4.28 -7.42 -3.38
C ASN A 220 -3.31 -7.50 -2.20
N HIS A 221 -3.63 -6.84 -1.08
CA HIS A 221 -2.81 -6.91 0.12
C HIS A 221 -2.77 -8.31 0.72
N ARG A 222 -3.90 -9.02 0.77
CA ARG A 222 -3.93 -10.43 1.20
C ARG A 222 -3.02 -11.30 0.34
N PHE A 223 -3.07 -11.13 -0.98
CA PHE A 223 -2.21 -11.88 -1.90
C PHE A 223 -0.73 -11.59 -1.63
N PHE A 224 -0.41 -10.33 -1.34
CA PHE A 224 0.92 -9.91 -0.94
C PHE A 224 1.36 -10.52 0.40
N ILE A 225 0.54 -10.54 1.44
CA ILE A 225 0.90 -11.15 2.73
C ILE A 225 1.19 -12.65 2.58
N VAL A 226 0.30 -13.36 1.88
CA VAL A 226 0.41 -14.81 1.70
C VAL A 226 1.64 -15.20 0.87
N ASN A 227 1.97 -14.43 -0.16
CA ASN A 227 2.97 -14.84 -1.18
C ASN A 227 4.25 -14.00 -1.19
N GLY A 228 4.30 -12.92 -0.41
CA GLY A 228 5.33 -11.89 -0.48
C GLY A 228 6.49 -12.11 0.48
N ASN A 229 6.33 -12.98 1.49
CA ASN A 229 7.43 -13.35 2.37
C ASN A 229 8.35 -14.35 1.67
N GLU A 230 9.60 -13.96 1.44
CA GLU A 230 10.61 -14.80 0.77
C GLU A 230 11.01 -16.04 1.60
N GLU A 231 10.78 -16.00 2.91
CA GLU A 231 11.00 -17.12 3.83
C GLU A 231 9.83 -18.12 3.86
N SER A 232 8.73 -17.83 3.16
CA SER A 232 7.54 -18.67 3.09
C SER A 232 7.35 -19.26 1.70
N GLU A 233 6.83 -20.50 1.65
CA GLU A 233 6.39 -21.11 0.39
C GLU A 233 5.07 -20.51 -0.13
N GLY A 234 4.37 -19.72 0.71
CA GLY A 234 3.08 -19.14 0.40
C GLY A 234 2.07 -20.19 -0.05
N VAL A 235 1.35 -19.93 -1.14
CA VAL A 235 0.36 -20.89 -1.68
C VAL A 235 0.96 -22.15 -2.30
N LYS A 236 2.29 -22.34 -2.27
CA LYS A 236 2.88 -23.64 -2.63
C LYS A 236 2.82 -24.63 -1.47
N ASP A 237 2.73 -24.14 -0.23
CA ASP A 237 2.38 -24.98 0.92
C ASP A 237 0.92 -25.42 0.80
N ALA A 238 0.67 -26.71 1.03
CA ALA A 238 -0.65 -27.31 0.84
C ALA A 238 -1.69 -26.75 1.84
N GLY A 239 -1.30 -26.52 3.09
CA GLY A 239 -2.20 -26.00 4.12
C GLY A 239 -2.60 -24.54 3.86
N VAL A 240 -1.64 -23.70 3.47
CA VAL A 240 -1.90 -22.31 3.06
C VAL A 240 -2.78 -22.28 1.81
N TYR A 241 -2.47 -23.11 0.82
CA TYR A 241 -3.24 -23.20 -0.41
C TYR A 241 -4.71 -23.57 -0.16
N GLU A 242 -4.98 -24.62 0.64
CA GLU A 242 -6.34 -25.05 0.99
C GLU A 242 -7.11 -23.95 1.74
N ARG A 243 -6.46 -23.28 2.69
CA ARG A 243 -7.03 -22.14 3.43
C ARG A 243 -7.43 -20.99 2.51
N GLU A 244 -6.54 -20.59 1.60
CA GLU A 244 -6.78 -19.47 0.69
C GLU A 244 -7.84 -19.77 -0.36
N LEU A 245 -7.91 -21.02 -0.82
CA LEU A 245 -8.97 -21.49 -1.71
C LEU A 245 -10.33 -21.40 -1.03
N ALA A 246 -10.46 -21.96 0.18
CA ALA A 246 -11.69 -21.91 0.95
C ALA A 246 -12.15 -20.47 1.22
N PHE A 247 -11.23 -19.58 1.58
CA PHE A 247 -11.52 -18.17 1.82
C PHE A 247 -12.06 -17.47 0.56
N ALA A 248 -11.42 -17.67 -0.59
CA ALA A 248 -11.83 -17.08 -1.85
C ALA A 248 -13.18 -17.64 -2.34
N GLU A 249 -13.38 -18.95 -2.25
CA GLU A 249 -14.64 -19.59 -2.63
C GLU A 249 -15.81 -19.13 -1.75
N GLU A 250 -15.61 -18.99 -0.44
CA GLU A 250 -16.63 -18.46 0.47
C GLU A 250 -17.05 -17.04 0.07
N ALA A 251 -16.07 -16.18 -0.24
CA ALA A 251 -16.32 -14.82 -0.72
C ALA A 251 -17.08 -14.80 -2.06
N ILE A 252 -16.73 -15.70 -2.98
CA ILE A 252 -17.43 -15.84 -4.28
C ILE A 252 -18.86 -16.33 -4.07
N ARG A 253 -19.11 -17.32 -3.21
CA ARG A 253 -20.47 -17.81 -2.92
C ARG A 253 -21.36 -16.67 -2.37
N LYS A 254 -20.79 -15.78 -1.55
CA LYS A 254 -21.47 -14.56 -1.04
C LYS A 254 -21.72 -13.51 -2.13
N ALA A 255 -20.77 -13.31 -3.05
CA ALA A 255 -20.88 -12.30 -4.11
C ALA A 255 -20.40 -12.84 -5.47
N PRO A 256 -21.20 -13.68 -6.17
CA PRO A 256 -20.74 -14.43 -7.34
C PRO A 256 -20.30 -13.57 -8.53
N GLN A 257 -20.82 -12.34 -8.63
CA GLN A 257 -20.52 -11.38 -9.70
C GLN A 257 -19.43 -10.36 -9.29
N ASN A 258 -18.75 -10.54 -8.16
CA ASN A 258 -17.64 -9.69 -7.75
C ASN A 258 -16.32 -10.21 -8.33
N GLN A 259 -15.66 -9.40 -9.17
CA GLN A 259 -14.42 -9.79 -9.84
C GLN A 259 -13.23 -10.02 -8.88
N SER A 260 -13.14 -9.28 -7.77
CA SER A 260 -11.96 -9.29 -6.90
C SER A 260 -11.61 -10.70 -6.35
N PRO A 261 -12.54 -11.44 -5.73
CA PRO A 261 -12.23 -12.78 -5.25
C PRO A 261 -12.03 -13.81 -6.39
N TRP A 262 -12.64 -13.62 -7.57
CA TRP A 262 -12.33 -14.45 -8.74
C TRP A 262 -10.89 -14.24 -9.23
N SER A 263 -10.44 -12.98 -9.31
CA SER A 263 -9.05 -12.65 -9.64
C SER A 263 -8.09 -13.22 -8.60
N TYR A 264 -8.43 -13.13 -7.31
CA TYR A 264 -7.64 -13.71 -6.23
C TYR A 264 -7.55 -15.24 -6.32
N LEU A 265 -8.67 -15.94 -6.53
CA LEU A 265 -8.73 -17.39 -6.68
C LEU A 265 -7.86 -17.86 -7.85
N ARG A 266 -8.00 -17.22 -9.02
CA ARG A 266 -7.16 -17.53 -10.20
C ARG A 266 -5.68 -17.28 -9.93
N GLY A 267 -5.34 -16.17 -9.27
CA GLY A 267 -3.96 -15.86 -8.89
C GLY A 267 -3.37 -16.88 -7.92
N THR A 268 -4.16 -17.31 -6.93
CA THR A 268 -3.79 -18.32 -5.92
C THR A 268 -3.47 -19.66 -6.60
N VAL A 269 -4.39 -20.18 -7.41
CA VAL A 269 -4.18 -21.42 -8.16
C VAL A 269 -3.02 -21.30 -9.15
N GLY A 270 -2.96 -20.21 -9.91
CA GLY A 270 -1.89 -19.97 -10.87
C GLY A 270 -0.51 -19.91 -10.23
N ARG A 271 -0.38 -19.32 -9.04
CA ARG A 271 0.87 -19.24 -8.28
C ARG A 271 1.28 -20.59 -7.68
N ALA A 272 0.31 -21.38 -7.22
CA ALA A 272 0.54 -22.69 -6.61
C ALA A 272 0.88 -23.77 -7.65
N LYS A 273 0.11 -23.84 -8.73
CA LYS A 273 0.04 -24.98 -9.65
C LYS A 273 0.24 -24.63 -11.13
N GLY A 274 0.53 -23.36 -11.45
CA GLY A 274 0.63 -22.91 -12.83
C GLY A 274 -0.73 -22.80 -13.53
N LYS A 275 -0.71 -22.61 -14.85
CA LYS A 275 -1.92 -22.35 -15.63
C LYS A 275 -2.85 -23.57 -15.70
N GLU A 276 -2.26 -24.76 -15.81
CA GLU A 276 -2.94 -26.05 -15.88
C GLU A 276 -3.73 -26.34 -14.59
N GLY A 277 -3.24 -25.84 -13.44
CA GLY A 277 -3.93 -25.96 -12.16
C GLY A 277 -5.36 -25.41 -12.17
N LEU A 278 -5.67 -24.43 -13.02
CA LEU A 278 -7.02 -23.84 -13.12
C LEU A 278 -8.11 -24.87 -13.44
N GLN A 279 -7.76 -26.02 -14.04
CA GLN A 279 -8.72 -27.08 -14.37
C GLN A 279 -9.45 -27.64 -13.14
N GLU A 280 -8.84 -27.57 -11.95
CA GLU A 280 -9.47 -28.01 -10.69
C GLU A 280 -10.68 -27.14 -10.29
N LEU A 281 -10.71 -25.88 -10.74
CA LEU A 281 -11.77 -24.93 -10.42
C LEU A 281 -13.04 -25.17 -11.25
N ARG A 282 -13.03 -26.12 -12.19
CA ARG A 282 -14.20 -26.42 -13.04
C ARG A 282 -15.45 -26.66 -12.20
N GLY A 283 -15.39 -27.62 -11.27
CA GLY A 283 -16.56 -28.02 -10.48
C GLY A 283 -17.13 -26.84 -9.70
N PHE A 284 -16.25 -26.00 -9.14
CA PHE A 284 -16.65 -24.79 -8.46
C PHE A 284 -17.30 -23.76 -9.41
N CYS A 285 -16.77 -23.56 -10.61
CA CYS A 285 -17.38 -22.65 -11.58
C CYS A 285 -18.75 -23.14 -12.09
N GLU A 286 -18.92 -24.45 -12.24
CA GLU A 286 -20.19 -25.10 -12.63
C GLU A 286 -21.29 -24.89 -11.57
N GLU A 287 -20.95 -24.57 -10.31
CA GLU A 287 -21.95 -24.12 -9.32
C GLU A 287 -22.71 -22.87 -9.81
N PHE A 288 -22.07 -22.01 -10.61
CA PHE A 288 -22.60 -20.72 -11.04
C PHE A 288 -23.05 -20.69 -12.52
N VAL A 289 -22.80 -21.76 -13.27
CA VAL A 289 -23.05 -21.84 -14.71
C VAL A 289 -23.67 -23.19 -15.05
N ASP A 290 -24.92 -23.16 -15.50
CA ASP A 290 -25.59 -24.29 -16.14
C ASP A 290 -25.92 -23.90 -17.59
N LEU A 291 -25.37 -24.61 -18.57
CA LEU A 291 -25.65 -24.36 -20.00
C LEU A 291 -26.65 -25.36 -20.59
N ARG A 292 -27.26 -26.24 -19.79
CA ARG A 292 -28.25 -27.22 -20.25
C ARG A 292 -29.63 -26.55 -20.39
N GLY A 293 -30.38 -26.95 -21.42
CA GLY A 293 -31.74 -26.44 -21.65
C GLY A 293 -31.79 -24.94 -21.86
N GLU A 294 -32.62 -24.23 -21.09
CA GLU A 294 -32.70 -22.75 -21.13
C GLU A 294 -31.47 -22.06 -20.51
N GLY A 295 -30.65 -22.80 -19.75
CA GLY A 295 -29.41 -22.35 -19.13
C GLY A 295 -29.59 -21.28 -18.04
N THR A 296 -28.65 -21.22 -17.09
CA THR A 296 -28.57 -20.16 -16.09
C THR A 296 -27.11 -19.83 -15.81
N VAL A 297 -26.74 -18.57 -16.01
CA VAL A 297 -25.41 -18.04 -15.67
C VAL A 297 -25.59 -17.01 -14.56
N ARG A 298 -25.13 -17.36 -13.36
CA ARG A 298 -25.17 -16.50 -12.16
C ARG A 298 -23.91 -15.64 -12.02
N SER A 299 -22.83 -16.01 -12.70
CA SER A 299 -21.57 -15.27 -12.72
C SER A 299 -20.93 -15.29 -14.11
N SER A 300 -20.74 -14.11 -14.70
CA SER A 300 -19.97 -14.00 -15.95
C SER A 300 -18.48 -14.30 -15.75
N HIS A 301 -17.95 -14.14 -14.53
CA HIS A 301 -16.57 -14.48 -14.20
C HIS A 301 -16.36 -16.01 -14.13
N ALA A 302 -17.35 -16.75 -13.61
CA ALA A 302 -17.34 -18.21 -13.67
C ALA A 302 -17.42 -18.71 -15.12
N LEU A 303 -18.25 -18.07 -15.96
CA LEU A 303 -18.37 -18.42 -17.38
C LEU A 303 -17.08 -18.15 -18.17
N ASP A 304 -16.40 -17.03 -17.88
CA ASP A 304 -15.06 -16.70 -18.42
C ASP A 304 -14.04 -17.78 -18.06
N LEU A 305 -13.92 -18.10 -16.77
CA LEU A 305 -12.97 -19.12 -16.31
C LEU A 305 -13.29 -20.52 -16.87
N LEU A 306 -14.57 -20.91 -16.95
CA LEU A 306 -14.98 -22.17 -17.58
C LEU A 306 -14.63 -22.22 -19.07
N ALA A 307 -14.80 -21.12 -19.80
CA ALA A 307 -14.44 -21.06 -21.21
C ALA A 307 -12.94 -21.30 -21.42
N GLU A 308 -12.11 -20.75 -20.54
CA GLU A 308 -10.66 -20.99 -20.55
C GLU A 308 -10.34 -22.46 -20.22
N ILE A 309 -10.91 -22.99 -19.14
CA ILE A 309 -10.73 -24.37 -18.68
C ILE A 309 -11.17 -25.39 -19.73
N TRP A 310 -12.33 -25.21 -20.36
CA TRP A 310 -12.80 -26.05 -21.46
C TRP A 310 -11.89 -25.98 -22.69
N GLY A 311 -11.33 -24.80 -22.97
CA GLY A 311 -10.29 -24.65 -24.00
C GLY A 311 -9.04 -25.49 -23.71
N MET A 312 -8.60 -25.57 -22.45
CA MET A 312 -7.45 -26.41 -22.04
C MET A 312 -7.75 -27.90 -22.13
N GLU A 313 -9.01 -28.32 -21.94
CA GLU A 313 -9.44 -29.71 -22.03
C GLU A 313 -9.86 -30.16 -23.43
N ASP A 314 -9.62 -29.34 -24.46
CA ASP A 314 -10.06 -29.60 -25.83
C ASP A 314 -11.61 -29.73 -25.98
N LYS A 315 -12.37 -29.20 -25.02
CA LYS A 315 -13.84 -29.04 -25.06
C LYS A 315 -14.22 -27.78 -25.84
N LYS A 316 -13.81 -27.77 -27.12
CA LYS A 316 -13.84 -26.57 -27.97
C LYS A 316 -15.25 -26.03 -28.21
N GLU A 317 -16.27 -26.89 -28.29
CA GLU A 317 -17.65 -26.46 -28.53
C GLU A 317 -18.27 -25.76 -27.32
N GLU A 318 -18.02 -26.31 -26.12
CA GLU A 318 -18.43 -25.70 -24.86
C GLU A 318 -17.73 -24.35 -24.65
N ALA A 319 -16.42 -24.29 -24.88
CA ALA A 319 -15.65 -23.04 -24.83
C ALA A 319 -16.16 -22.00 -25.85
N ARG A 320 -16.44 -22.41 -27.09
CA ARG A 320 -17.02 -21.53 -28.13
C ARG A 320 -18.39 -20.99 -27.75
N THR A 321 -19.20 -21.82 -27.10
CA THR A 321 -20.53 -21.46 -26.61
C THR A 321 -20.41 -20.43 -25.49
N ALA A 322 -19.55 -20.66 -24.50
CA ALA A 322 -19.30 -19.73 -23.41
C ALA A 322 -18.78 -18.37 -23.89
N TYR A 323 -17.76 -18.34 -24.74
CA TYR A 323 -17.27 -17.08 -25.33
C TYR A 323 -18.34 -16.37 -26.16
N GLY A 324 -19.19 -17.11 -26.87
CA GLY A 324 -20.34 -16.54 -27.59
C GLY A 324 -21.37 -15.89 -26.66
N LEU A 325 -21.67 -16.52 -25.52
CA LEU A 325 -22.58 -15.99 -24.51
C LEU A 325 -21.99 -14.76 -23.78
N LEU A 326 -20.69 -14.76 -23.50
CA LEU A 326 -19.98 -13.59 -22.98
C LEU A 326 -20.06 -12.42 -23.95
N ALA A 327 -19.77 -12.65 -25.23
CA ALA A 327 -19.83 -11.62 -26.27
C ALA A 327 -21.24 -11.06 -26.48
N SER A 328 -22.27 -11.90 -26.47
CA SER A 328 -23.62 -11.48 -26.87
C SER A 328 -24.51 -11.03 -25.72
N ARG A 329 -24.30 -11.54 -24.50
CA ARG A 329 -25.26 -11.38 -23.40
C ARG A 329 -24.62 -10.93 -22.10
N TYR A 330 -23.58 -11.64 -21.63
CA TYR A 330 -23.12 -11.50 -20.25
C TYR A 330 -22.01 -10.45 -20.06
N ASP A 331 -21.30 -10.11 -21.13
CA ASP A 331 -20.25 -9.10 -21.10
C ASP A 331 -19.99 -8.46 -22.48
N PRO A 332 -21.01 -7.82 -23.08
CA PRO A 332 -20.94 -7.32 -24.45
C PRO A 332 -19.94 -6.16 -24.64
N ILE A 333 -19.55 -5.47 -23.57
CA ILE A 333 -18.52 -4.43 -23.64
C ILE A 333 -17.16 -4.99 -24.08
N ARG A 334 -16.88 -6.27 -23.81
CA ARG A 334 -15.67 -6.99 -24.24
C ARG A 334 -15.91 -7.92 -25.43
N THR A 335 -16.94 -7.70 -26.24
CA THR A 335 -17.27 -8.51 -27.44
C THR A 335 -16.06 -8.82 -28.32
N ASN A 336 -15.23 -7.81 -28.64
CA ASN A 336 -14.05 -8.00 -29.48
C ASN A 336 -13.02 -8.94 -28.84
N TYR A 337 -12.84 -8.86 -27.51
CA TYR A 337 -11.96 -9.74 -26.77
C TYR A 337 -12.46 -11.18 -26.76
N TRP A 338 -13.76 -11.39 -26.53
CA TRP A 338 -14.36 -12.72 -26.55
C TRP A 338 -14.32 -13.38 -27.92
N ASN A 339 -14.60 -12.60 -28.99
CA ASN A 339 -14.49 -13.09 -30.36
C ASN A 339 -13.05 -13.47 -30.72
N TYR A 340 -12.06 -12.71 -30.24
CA TYR A 340 -10.65 -13.04 -30.39
C TYR A 340 -10.29 -14.36 -29.69
N LEU A 341 -10.69 -14.57 -28.43
CA LEU A 341 -10.45 -15.83 -27.73
C LEU A 341 -11.15 -17.02 -28.39
N LYS A 342 -12.41 -16.81 -28.83
CA LYS A 342 -13.17 -17.81 -29.58
C LYS A 342 -12.47 -18.23 -30.87
N ALA A 343 -11.88 -17.28 -31.60
CA ALA A 343 -11.12 -17.56 -32.82
C ALA A 343 -9.84 -18.39 -32.54
N LYS A 344 -9.16 -18.11 -31.41
CA LYS A 344 -7.96 -18.85 -31.00
C LYS A 344 -8.18 -20.33 -30.71
N LEU A 345 -9.41 -20.75 -30.38
CA LEU A 345 -9.73 -22.17 -30.19
C LEU A 345 -9.57 -23.02 -31.47
N GLY A 346 -9.57 -22.38 -32.66
CA GLY A 346 -9.45 -23.05 -33.96
C GLY A 346 -8.06 -22.98 -34.61
N THR A 347 -7.14 -22.18 -34.06
CA THR A 347 -5.76 -22.11 -34.55
C THR A 347 -4.91 -23.11 -33.79
N GLU A 348 -4.54 -24.22 -34.42
CA GLU A 348 -3.40 -25.00 -33.95
C GLU A 348 -2.20 -24.06 -33.87
N THR A 349 -1.53 -24.03 -32.72
CA THR A 349 -0.17 -23.51 -32.62
C THR A 349 0.67 -24.26 -33.63
N VAL A 350 0.92 -23.63 -34.79
CA VAL A 350 2.05 -23.98 -35.63
C VAL A 350 3.27 -23.68 -34.76
N ALA A 351 3.74 -24.70 -34.04
CA ALA A 351 4.98 -24.63 -33.29
C ALA A 351 6.05 -24.13 -34.25
N ALA A 352 6.71 -23.04 -33.85
CA ALA A 352 7.74 -22.37 -34.62
C ALA A 352 8.85 -23.38 -34.97
N ALA A 353 8.84 -23.85 -36.22
CA ALA A 353 10.00 -24.37 -36.91
C ALA A 353 10.48 -23.28 -37.85
N ALA A 354 11.46 -22.49 -37.40
CA ALA A 354 12.39 -21.72 -38.22
C ALA A 354 13.64 -21.43 -37.41
#